data_AF-A0A7J4VFQ7-F1
#
_entry.id   AF-A0A7J4VFQ7-F1
#
_cell.length_a   1.000
_cell.length_b   1.000
_cell.length_c   1.000
_cell.angle_alpha   90.00
_cell.angle_beta   90.00
_cell.angle_gamma   90.00
#
_symmetry.space_group_name_H-M   'P 1'
#
loop_
_entity.id
_entity.type
_entity.pdbx_description
1 polymer ?
#
loop_
_entity_poly.entity_id
_entity_poly.type
_entity_poly.pdbx_seq_one_letter_code
_entity_poly.pdbx_strand_id
1 'polypeptide(L)'
;MKLISLRLFIIALATLLFAGCLTVDKKEYHYKVNNDGSGEGWIKFYNIKSAKDGEEDVSLKDFAELIDDYVKGTRFEDDNPSLQVTSKDLMEEDGKLNGLVKFKFNSLSEISFLYEEGCGCAPVYYSMGGFLSETFASSNGTYLGEGGGPQIIKWPAGTKDFSFTTTVSTDTTTVDLLNQYKAWKAGQK
;
A
#
# COMPACT_ATOMS: atom_id res chain seq x y z
N MET A 1 14.42 -4.99 -56.12
CA MET A 1 14.88 -5.37 -54.77
C MET A 1 15.08 -4.11 -53.94
N LYS A 2 14.12 -3.75 -53.10
CA LYS A 2 14.27 -2.65 -52.14
C LYS A 2 14.61 -3.25 -50.78
N LEU A 3 15.76 -2.86 -50.24
CA LEU A 3 16.22 -3.14 -48.89
C LEU A 3 15.21 -2.54 -47.90
N ILE A 4 14.32 -3.37 -47.37
CA ILE A 4 13.43 -2.98 -46.27
C ILE A 4 14.25 -3.03 -44.98
N SER A 5 14.30 -1.90 -44.32
CA SER A 5 15.15 -1.59 -43.18
C SER A 5 14.94 -2.54 -41.99
N LEU A 6 16.03 -3.20 -41.62
CA LEU A 6 16.28 -3.98 -40.41
C LEU A 6 16.27 -3.09 -39.13
N ARG A 7 15.19 -2.33 -38.87
CA ARG A 7 15.10 -1.40 -37.71
C ARG A 7 13.75 -1.41 -36.99
N LEU A 8 12.99 -2.50 -37.05
CA LEU A 8 11.65 -2.59 -36.45
C LEU A 8 11.43 -3.85 -35.59
N PHE A 9 12.50 -4.47 -35.08
CA PHE A 9 12.41 -5.78 -34.40
C PHE A 9 12.91 -5.82 -32.94
N ILE A 10 13.06 -4.67 -32.25
CA ILE A 10 13.59 -4.65 -30.86
C ILE A 10 12.65 -3.98 -29.84
N ILE A 11 11.49 -3.42 -30.24
CA ILE A 11 10.60 -2.68 -29.32
C ILE A 11 9.32 -3.49 -28.96
N ALA A 12 9.28 -4.78 -29.25
CA ALA A 12 8.09 -5.62 -28.98
C ALA A 12 8.27 -6.67 -27.86
N LEU A 13 9.42 -6.69 -27.15
CA LEU A 13 9.69 -7.68 -26.09
C LEU A 13 9.71 -7.09 -24.65
N ALA A 14 9.41 -5.80 -24.50
CA ALA A 14 9.41 -5.14 -23.19
C ALA A 14 8.03 -5.09 -22.50
N THR A 15 7.03 -5.80 -23.00
CA THR A 15 5.74 -6.00 -22.30
C THR A 15 5.73 -7.28 -21.45
N LEU A 16 6.90 -7.69 -20.95
CA LEU A 16 7.00 -8.76 -19.95
C LEU A 16 6.32 -8.28 -18.66
N LEU A 17 5.03 -8.60 -18.55
CA LEU A 17 4.29 -8.95 -17.33
C LEU A 17 5.06 -8.68 -16.02
N PHE A 18 5.18 -7.41 -15.63
CA PHE A 18 5.52 -7.04 -14.27
C PHE A 18 4.24 -7.12 -13.43
N ALA A 19 3.79 -8.35 -13.22
CA ALA A 19 2.98 -8.72 -12.08
C ALA A 19 3.96 -9.27 -11.04
N GLY A 20 4.55 -8.38 -10.24
CA GLY A 20 5.11 -8.82 -8.96
C GLY A 20 3.97 -9.21 -8.03
N CYS A 21 4.22 -10.22 -7.20
CA CYS A 21 3.22 -10.76 -6.27
C CYS A 21 3.55 -10.30 -4.83
N LEU A 22 3.90 -9.03 -4.66
CA LEU A 22 4.20 -8.47 -3.35
C LEU A 22 2.96 -8.53 -2.44
N THR A 23 3.13 -9.03 -1.24
CA THR A 23 2.09 -9.13 -0.21
C THR A 23 2.65 -8.80 1.17
N VAL A 24 1.76 -8.63 2.15
CA VAL A 24 2.10 -8.27 3.54
C VAL A 24 1.28 -9.12 4.50
N ASP A 25 1.61 -9.12 5.79
CA ASP A 25 0.75 -9.74 6.82
C ASP A 25 -0.40 -8.80 7.21
N LYS A 26 -0.07 -7.52 7.40
CA LYS A 26 -1.03 -6.48 7.80
C LYS A 26 -0.58 -5.11 7.34
N LYS A 27 -1.52 -4.18 7.32
CA LYS A 27 -1.27 -2.75 7.15
C LYS A 27 -1.82 -1.98 8.34
N GLU A 28 -1.05 -1.02 8.82
CA GLU A 28 -1.51 -0.05 9.82
C GLU A 28 -1.59 1.32 9.17
N TYR A 29 -2.73 1.96 9.35
CA TYR A 29 -3.06 3.25 8.79
C TYR A 29 -3.21 4.24 9.94
N HIS A 30 -2.67 5.42 9.75
CA HIS A 30 -2.83 6.51 10.71
C HIS A 30 -2.95 7.84 9.99
N TYR A 31 -3.89 8.68 10.41
CA TYR A 31 -4.14 9.99 9.83
C TYR A 31 -4.31 11.02 10.94
N LYS A 32 -3.64 12.16 10.79
CA LYS A 32 -3.84 13.36 11.60
C LYS A 32 -4.40 14.46 10.72
N VAL A 33 -5.58 14.94 11.08
CA VAL A 33 -6.37 15.88 10.29
C VAL A 33 -6.37 17.25 10.97
N ASN A 34 -6.14 18.29 10.19
CA ASN A 34 -6.18 19.69 10.60
C ASN A 34 -7.63 20.21 10.64
N ASN A 35 -7.82 21.47 11.03
CA ASN A 35 -9.16 22.07 11.08
C ASN A 35 -9.77 22.35 9.70
N ASP A 36 -8.93 22.54 8.69
CA ASP A 36 -9.32 22.76 7.30
C ASP A 36 -9.59 21.46 6.52
N GLY A 37 -9.42 20.30 7.16
CA GLY A 37 -9.59 18.98 6.54
C GLY A 37 -8.35 18.43 5.84
N SER A 38 -7.27 19.22 5.72
CA SER A 38 -5.96 18.74 5.27
C SER A 38 -5.25 17.94 6.37
N GLY A 39 -4.11 17.34 6.08
CA GLY A 39 -3.38 16.63 7.11
C GLY A 39 -2.16 15.83 6.65
N GLU A 40 -1.71 14.98 7.55
CA GLU A 40 -0.63 14.02 7.33
C GLU A 40 -1.08 12.61 7.68
N GLY A 41 -0.55 11.64 6.95
CA GLY A 41 -0.85 10.24 7.18
C GLY A 41 0.36 9.36 6.96
N TRP A 42 0.26 8.14 7.47
CA TRP A 42 1.22 7.10 7.16
C TRP A 42 0.54 5.74 7.05
N ILE A 43 1.16 4.88 6.23
CA ILE A 43 0.81 3.46 6.10
C ILE A 43 2.07 2.66 6.41
N LYS A 44 1.96 1.76 7.40
CA LYS A 44 3.01 0.79 7.72
C LYS A 44 2.61 -0.59 7.20
N PHE A 45 3.46 -1.14 6.35
CA PHE A 45 3.35 -2.45 5.74
C PHE A 45 4.18 -3.44 6.55
N TYR A 46 3.54 -4.44 7.14
CA TYR A 46 4.21 -5.42 8.00
C TYR A 46 4.54 -6.70 7.24
N ASN A 47 5.80 -7.14 7.38
CA ASN A 47 6.33 -8.36 6.77
C ASN A 47 6.05 -8.43 5.27
N ILE A 48 6.74 -7.59 4.49
CA ILE A 48 6.70 -7.60 3.03
C ILE A 48 7.30 -8.91 2.53
N LYS A 49 6.50 -9.62 1.73
CA LYS A 49 6.78 -10.96 1.20
C LYS A 49 6.55 -10.99 -0.30
N SER A 50 7.20 -11.93 -0.96
CA SER A 50 6.84 -12.37 -2.31
C SER A 50 5.84 -13.51 -2.20
N ALA A 51 4.70 -13.42 -2.89
CA ALA A 51 3.83 -14.56 -3.12
C ALA A 51 4.28 -15.28 -4.40
N LYS A 52 4.29 -16.63 -4.37
CA LYS A 52 4.69 -17.41 -5.54
C LYS A 52 3.77 -17.17 -6.74
N ASP A 53 4.35 -17.17 -7.94
CA ASP A 53 3.61 -17.24 -9.20
C ASP A 53 3.49 -18.73 -9.59
N GLY A 54 2.39 -19.36 -9.19
CA GLY A 54 2.25 -20.82 -9.26
C GLY A 54 3.25 -21.53 -8.33
N GLU A 55 4.16 -22.31 -8.91
CA GLU A 55 5.22 -23.02 -8.16
C GLU A 55 6.56 -22.28 -8.14
N GLU A 56 6.72 -21.23 -8.96
CA GLU A 56 7.98 -20.52 -9.17
C GLU A 56 8.30 -19.56 -7.99
N ASP A 57 9.56 -19.58 -7.55
CA ASP A 57 10.08 -18.58 -6.61
C ASP A 57 10.52 -17.33 -7.37
N VAL A 58 9.70 -16.29 -7.29
CA VAL A 58 9.94 -14.99 -7.93
C VAL A 58 10.46 -13.94 -6.93
N SER A 59 10.92 -14.34 -5.75
CA SER A 59 11.28 -13.42 -4.66
C SER A 59 12.39 -12.43 -5.01
N LEU A 60 13.34 -12.80 -5.86
CA LEU A 60 14.38 -11.88 -6.35
C LEU A 60 13.81 -10.80 -7.28
N LYS A 61 12.86 -11.17 -8.15
CA LYS A 61 12.16 -10.24 -9.03
C LYS A 61 11.28 -9.28 -8.21
N ASP A 62 10.47 -9.83 -7.31
CA ASP A 62 9.59 -9.05 -6.44
C ASP A 62 10.38 -8.09 -5.54
N PHE A 63 11.55 -8.53 -5.04
CA PHE A 63 12.42 -7.64 -4.29
C PHE A 63 13.01 -6.51 -5.15
N ALA A 64 13.41 -6.80 -6.39
CA ALA A 64 13.87 -5.77 -7.32
C ALA A 64 12.75 -4.75 -7.60
N GLU A 65 11.52 -5.22 -7.84
CA GLU A 65 10.33 -4.37 -8.01
C GLU A 65 10.04 -3.52 -6.78
N LEU A 66 10.07 -4.10 -5.57
CA LEU A 66 9.93 -3.35 -4.31
C LEU A 66 10.92 -2.19 -4.24
N ILE A 67 12.18 -2.42 -4.62
CA ILE A 67 13.22 -1.41 -4.53
C ILE A 67 13.08 -0.37 -5.64
N ASP A 68 12.98 -0.80 -6.89
CA ASP A 68 13.10 0.10 -8.03
C ASP A 68 11.80 0.83 -8.34
N ASP A 69 10.64 0.20 -8.17
CA ASP A 69 9.34 0.80 -8.51
C ASP A 69 8.70 1.48 -7.31
N TYR A 70 8.74 0.86 -6.13
CA TYR A 70 8.08 1.38 -4.93
C TYR A 70 8.99 2.31 -4.11
N VAL A 71 10.19 1.86 -3.73
CA VAL A 71 11.07 2.64 -2.85
C VAL A 71 11.73 3.80 -3.60
N LYS A 72 12.37 3.54 -4.74
CA LYS A 72 13.05 4.56 -5.55
C LYS A 72 12.15 5.19 -6.61
N GLY A 73 11.20 4.43 -7.14
CA GLY A 73 10.31 4.84 -8.22
C GLY A 73 9.11 5.65 -7.71
N THR A 74 8.04 5.70 -8.50
CA THR A 74 6.83 6.49 -8.22
C THR A 74 5.59 5.64 -8.07
N ARG A 75 5.70 4.31 -7.96
CA ARG A 75 4.54 3.43 -8.06
C ARG A 75 3.46 3.74 -7.02
N PHE A 76 3.85 4.07 -5.79
CA PHE A 76 2.89 4.46 -4.75
C PHE A 76 2.18 5.78 -5.09
N GLU A 77 2.93 6.76 -5.57
CA GLU A 77 2.41 8.06 -6.01
C GLU A 77 1.46 7.91 -7.21
N ASP A 78 1.81 7.06 -8.18
CA ASP A 78 1.00 6.77 -9.36
C ASP A 78 -0.31 6.07 -8.99
N ASP A 79 -0.27 5.16 -8.02
CA ASP A 79 -1.44 4.48 -7.46
C ASP A 79 -2.29 5.41 -6.56
N ASN A 80 -1.71 6.50 -6.05
CA ASN A 80 -2.35 7.45 -5.12
C ASN A 80 -2.09 8.92 -5.52
N PRO A 81 -2.56 9.37 -6.70
CA PRO A 81 -2.15 10.65 -7.30
C PRO A 81 -2.60 11.90 -6.52
N SER A 82 -3.56 11.75 -5.60
CA SER A 82 -4.02 12.82 -4.72
C SER A 82 -3.13 13.03 -3.50
N LEU A 83 -2.25 12.08 -3.16
CA LEU A 83 -1.40 12.14 -1.97
C LEU A 83 -0.04 12.75 -2.32
N GLN A 84 0.45 13.64 -1.47
CA GLN A 84 1.83 14.11 -1.53
C GLN A 84 2.71 13.21 -0.68
N VAL A 85 3.39 12.23 -1.29
CA VAL A 85 4.36 11.38 -0.59
C VAL A 85 5.54 12.22 -0.09
N THR A 86 5.92 11.98 1.16
CA THR A 86 7.01 12.69 1.85
C THR A 86 8.15 11.77 2.28
N SER A 87 7.88 10.47 2.46
CA SER A 87 8.91 9.48 2.78
C SER A 87 8.46 8.08 2.37
N LYS A 88 9.41 7.24 1.97
CA LYS A 88 9.27 5.81 1.70
C LYS A 88 10.47 5.09 2.29
N ASP A 89 10.24 4.31 3.34
CA ASP A 89 11.31 3.71 4.14
C ASP A 89 11.12 2.19 4.26
N LEU A 90 12.21 1.44 4.15
CA LEU A 90 12.27 0.02 4.50
C LEU A 90 13.08 -0.19 5.77
N MET A 91 12.59 -1.04 6.67
CA MET A 91 13.22 -1.33 7.95
C MET A 91 13.11 -2.80 8.34
N GLU A 92 14.13 -3.28 9.06
CA GLU A 92 14.06 -4.54 9.78
C GLU A 92 13.49 -4.28 11.17
N GLU A 93 12.42 -4.97 11.54
CA GLU A 93 11.79 -4.90 12.85
C GLU A 93 11.21 -6.28 13.17
N ASP A 94 11.44 -6.78 14.38
CA ASP A 94 11.00 -8.11 14.84
C ASP A 94 11.37 -9.27 13.90
N GLY A 95 12.53 -9.18 13.26
CA GLY A 95 13.01 -10.19 12.31
C GLY A 95 12.22 -10.26 11.01
N LYS A 96 11.46 -9.21 10.68
CA LYS A 96 10.69 -9.06 9.43
C LYS A 96 11.09 -7.80 8.67
N LEU A 97 10.81 -7.79 7.36
CA LEU A 97 10.96 -6.60 6.52
C LEU A 97 9.66 -5.79 6.55
N ASN A 98 9.73 -4.58 7.06
CA ASN A 98 8.59 -3.66 7.10
C ASN A 98 8.83 -2.46 6.18
N GLY A 99 7.74 -1.89 5.67
CA GLY A 99 7.74 -0.65 4.90
C GLY A 99 6.93 0.43 5.59
N LEU A 100 7.33 1.69 5.43
CA LEU A 100 6.61 2.85 5.93
C LEU A 100 6.52 3.90 4.82
N VAL A 101 5.30 4.29 4.48
CA VAL A 101 5.04 5.41 3.56
C VAL A 101 4.39 6.53 4.37
N LYS A 102 4.92 7.75 4.25
CA LYS A 102 4.37 8.96 4.86
C LYS A 102 3.94 9.93 3.78
N PHE A 103 2.80 10.58 3.96
CA PHE A 103 2.25 11.50 2.96
C PHE A 103 1.44 12.62 3.61
N LYS A 104 1.12 13.63 2.80
CA LYS A 104 0.16 14.68 3.10
C LYS A 104 -1.03 14.59 2.16
N PHE A 105 -2.17 15.11 2.62
CA PHE A 105 -3.41 15.21 1.87
C PHE A 105 -4.07 16.56 2.14
N ASN A 106 -4.89 17.03 1.21
CA ASN A 106 -5.57 18.31 1.28
C ASN A 106 -7.03 18.18 1.76
N SER A 107 -7.62 16.99 1.68
CA SER A 107 -8.99 16.74 2.14
C SER A 107 -9.20 15.29 2.56
N LEU A 108 -10.24 15.04 3.38
CA LEU A 108 -10.63 13.71 3.81
C LEU A 108 -11.02 12.78 2.64
N SER A 109 -11.59 13.32 1.57
CA SER A 109 -11.94 12.53 0.38
C SER A 109 -10.72 11.94 -0.33
N GLU A 110 -9.55 12.59 -0.27
CA GLU A 110 -8.32 12.08 -0.88
C GLU A 110 -7.77 10.84 -0.17
N ILE A 111 -8.19 10.59 1.07
CA ILE A 111 -7.88 9.38 1.84
C ILE A 111 -9.08 8.42 1.93
N SER A 112 -10.05 8.56 1.01
CA SER A 112 -11.26 7.74 0.91
C SER A 112 -12.18 7.78 2.14
N PHE A 113 -12.10 8.86 2.93
CA PHE A 113 -13.03 9.07 4.05
C PHE A 113 -14.31 9.71 3.53
N LEU A 114 -15.44 9.18 3.99
CA LEU A 114 -16.78 9.64 3.67
C LEU A 114 -17.32 10.48 4.83
N TYR A 115 -17.81 11.67 4.53
CA TYR A 115 -18.38 12.59 5.51
C TYR A 115 -19.40 13.51 4.82
N GLU A 116 -20.21 14.21 5.61
CA GLU A 116 -21.14 15.22 5.10
C GLU A 116 -20.49 16.61 5.16
N GLU A 117 -20.31 17.23 3.99
CA GLU A 117 -19.76 18.58 3.90
C GLU A 117 -20.68 19.60 4.59
N GLY A 118 -20.09 20.55 5.32
CA GLY A 118 -20.83 21.63 5.97
C GLY A 118 -21.54 21.26 7.29
N CYS A 119 -21.62 19.97 7.67
CA CYS A 119 -22.05 19.55 9.01
C CYS A 119 -20.85 19.06 9.82
N GLY A 120 -20.25 19.95 10.61
CA GLY A 120 -19.22 19.58 11.61
C GLY A 120 -19.74 18.65 12.71
N CYS A 121 -21.06 18.41 12.72
CA CYS A 121 -21.79 17.43 13.51
C CYS A 121 -21.76 16.01 12.95
N ALA A 122 -21.35 15.83 11.68
CA ALA A 122 -21.46 14.55 11.01
C ALA A 122 -20.33 13.60 11.44
N PRO A 123 -20.63 12.31 11.67
CA PRO A 123 -19.60 11.30 11.81
C PRO A 123 -18.81 11.11 10.51
N VAL A 124 -17.59 10.61 10.65
CA VAL A 124 -16.71 10.26 9.53
C VAL A 124 -16.71 8.75 9.36
N TYR A 125 -16.74 8.29 8.12
CA TYR A 125 -16.76 6.88 7.78
C TYR A 125 -15.58 6.53 6.87
N TYR A 126 -15.10 5.30 7.00
CA TYR A 126 -14.18 4.69 6.05
C TYR A 126 -14.77 3.36 5.60
N SER A 127 -14.89 3.17 4.29
CA SER A 127 -15.31 1.89 3.71
C SER A 127 -14.07 1.16 3.21
N MET A 128 -13.71 0.08 3.89
CA MET A 128 -12.77 -0.90 3.37
C MET A 128 -13.50 -1.62 2.22
N GLY A 129 -13.23 -1.23 0.97
CA GLY A 129 -13.95 -1.72 -0.20
C GLY A 129 -14.10 -3.25 -0.22
N GLY A 130 -15.25 -3.75 -0.66
CA GLY A 130 -15.61 -5.19 -0.59
C GLY A 130 -14.87 -6.13 -1.55
N PHE A 131 -13.76 -5.70 -2.16
CA PHE A 131 -13.10 -6.42 -3.26
C PHE A 131 -11.60 -6.67 -3.06
N LEU A 132 -11.02 -6.30 -1.91
CA LEU A 132 -9.58 -6.41 -1.65
C LEU A 132 -9.28 -7.51 -0.64
N SER A 133 -8.11 -8.13 -0.77
CA SER A 133 -7.54 -9.17 0.11
C SER A 133 -7.29 -8.70 1.56
N GLU A 134 -7.86 -7.55 1.96
CA GLU A 134 -7.74 -6.93 3.26
C GLU A 134 -9.02 -7.09 4.10
N THR A 135 -8.84 -7.52 5.33
CA THR A 135 -9.91 -7.66 6.33
C THR A 135 -9.62 -6.79 7.55
N PHE A 136 -10.68 -6.27 8.17
CA PHE A 136 -10.59 -5.44 9.37
C PHE A 136 -9.99 -6.22 10.53
N ALA A 137 -9.04 -5.61 11.23
CA ALA A 137 -8.45 -6.17 12.45
C ALA A 137 -8.75 -5.32 13.69
N SER A 138 -8.53 -4.00 13.61
CA SER A 138 -8.77 -3.08 14.74
C SER A 138 -8.90 -1.63 14.27
N SER A 139 -9.46 -0.76 15.11
CA SER A 139 -9.44 0.69 14.93
C SER A 139 -9.68 1.43 16.24
N ASN A 140 -9.38 2.73 16.26
CA ASN A 140 -9.87 3.64 17.30
C ASN A 140 -11.29 4.17 17.03
N GLY A 141 -11.99 3.61 16.04
CA GLY A 141 -13.39 3.90 15.72
C GLY A 141 -14.31 2.74 16.08
N THR A 142 -15.56 2.81 15.63
CA THR A 142 -16.56 1.74 15.75
C THR A 142 -16.67 1.00 14.42
N TYR A 143 -16.34 -0.28 14.42
CA TYR A 143 -16.57 -1.15 13.27
C TYR A 143 -18.05 -1.51 13.13
N LEU A 144 -18.60 -1.42 11.92
CA LEU A 144 -20.01 -1.63 11.61
C LEU A 144 -20.27 -2.84 10.69
N GLY A 145 -19.23 -3.54 10.23
CA GLY A 145 -19.34 -4.61 9.23
C GLY A 145 -19.66 -6.00 9.80
N GLU A 146 -20.60 -6.10 10.75
CA GLU A 146 -21.05 -7.40 11.27
C GLU A 146 -21.91 -8.16 10.24
N GLY A 147 -21.95 -9.49 10.35
CA GLY A 147 -22.88 -10.34 9.57
C GLY A 147 -22.58 -10.47 8.07
N GLY A 148 -21.35 -10.23 7.63
CA GLY A 148 -20.97 -10.30 6.21
C GLY A 148 -21.36 -9.07 5.38
N GLY A 149 -21.76 -7.98 6.06
CA GLY A 149 -21.98 -6.68 5.44
C GLY A 149 -20.68 -5.96 5.03
N PRO A 150 -20.78 -4.77 4.44
CA PRO A 150 -19.61 -3.98 4.06
C PRO A 150 -18.74 -3.64 5.27
N GLN A 151 -17.42 -3.74 5.10
CA GLN A 151 -16.44 -3.43 6.14
C GLN A 151 -16.32 -1.91 6.31
N ILE A 152 -17.10 -1.35 7.25
CA ILE A 152 -17.17 0.09 7.49
C ILE A 152 -16.66 0.40 8.90
N ILE A 153 -15.82 1.42 9.03
CA ILE A 153 -15.42 2.01 10.31
C ILE A 153 -16.07 3.39 10.43
N LYS A 154 -16.64 3.69 11.60
CA LYS A 154 -17.26 4.97 11.93
C LYS A 154 -16.50 5.65 13.06
N TRP A 155 -16.24 6.94 12.91
CA TRP A 155 -15.73 7.81 13.97
C TRP A 155 -16.73 8.91 14.32
N PRO A 156 -16.72 9.38 15.58
CA PRO A 156 -17.55 10.51 15.98
C PRO A 156 -17.12 11.79 15.25
N ALA A 157 -18.03 12.75 15.23
CA ALA A 157 -17.77 14.07 14.68
C ALA A 157 -16.60 14.75 15.42
N GLY A 158 -15.77 15.47 14.67
CA GLY A 158 -14.63 16.21 15.23
C GLY A 158 -13.38 15.35 15.53
N THR A 159 -13.39 14.04 15.28
CA THR A 159 -12.16 13.22 15.35
C THR A 159 -11.09 13.80 14.45
N LYS A 160 -9.87 13.95 14.98
CA LYS A 160 -8.69 14.44 14.26
C LYS A 160 -7.60 13.40 14.10
N ASP A 161 -7.67 12.32 14.88
CA ASP A 161 -6.69 11.25 14.90
C ASP A 161 -7.39 9.92 14.60
N PHE A 162 -7.08 9.34 13.44
CA PHE A 162 -7.72 8.14 12.93
C PHE A 162 -6.68 7.04 12.81
N SER A 163 -6.96 5.88 13.37
CA SER A 163 -6.10 4.71 13.24
C SER A 163 -6.90 3.45 13.03
N PHE A 164 -6.42 2.60 12.13
CA PHE A 164 -6.97 1.27 11.91
C PHE A 164 -5.92 0.31 11.36
N THR A 165 -6.16 -0.97 11.56
CA THR A 165 -5.32 -2.06 11.12
C THR A 165 -6.14 -3.02 10.27
N THR A 166 -5.53 -3.46 9.18
CA THR A 166 -6.09 -4.48 8.28
C THR A 166 -5.14 -5.66 8.22
N THR A 167 -5.67 -6.87 8.09
CA THR A 167 -4.89 -8.08 7.79
C THR A 167 -5.02 -8.43 6.33
N VAL A 168 -3.94 -8.90 5.71
CA VAL A 168 -3.94 -9.37 4.33
C VAL A 168 -3.85 -10.90 4.33
N SER A 169 -4.84 -11.54 3.72
CA SER A 169 -4.81 -12.99 3.50
C SER A 169 -4.35 -13.28 2.08
N THR A 170 -3.49 -14.29 1.93
CA THR A 170 -3.07 -14.83 0.64
C THR A 170 -3.25 -16.35 0.65
N ASP A 171 -3.82 -16.89 -0.42
CA ASP A 171 -4.06 -18.32 -0.59
C ASP A 171 -2.81 -19.06 -1.14
N THR A 172 -1.73 -18.32 -1.38
CA THR A 172 -0.50 -18.83 -1.98
C THR A 172 0.64 -18.92 -0.96
N THR A 173 1.63 -19.77 -1.25
CA THR A 173 2.86 -19.83 -0.46
C THR A 173 3.64 -18.53 -0.63
N THR A 174 4.21 -18.01 0.45
CA THR A 174 4.99 -16.78 0.46
C THR A 174 6.43 -16.99 0.89
N VAL A 175 7.32 -16.11 0.42
CA VAL A 175 8.74 -16.03 0.80
C VAL A 175 9.00 -14.67 1.46
N ASP A 176 9.54 -14.68 2.68
CA ASP A 176 9.97 -13.47 3.39
C ASP A 176 11.14 -12.79 2.65
N LEU A 177 11.08 -11.46 2.46
CA LEU A 177 12.08 -10.71 1.69
C LEU A 177 13.20 -10.08 2.55
N LEU A 178 13.25 -10.38 3.86
CA LEU A 178 14.22 -9.76 4.77
C LEU A 178 15.68 -10.06 4.39
N ASN A 179 15.98 -11.28 3.94
CA ASN A 179 17.35 -11.65 3.59
C ASN A 179 17.86 -10.87 2.36
N GLN A 180 16.99 -10.68 1.37
CA GLN A 180 17.25 -9.87 0.17
C GLN A 180 17.51 -8.41 0.58
N TYR A 181 16.69 -7.85 1.47
CA TYR A 181 16.90 -6.50 2.02
C TYR A 181 18.25 -6.36 2.73
N LYS A 182 18.62 -7.32 3.59
CA LYS A 182 19.92 -7.32 4.28
C LYS A 182 21.10 -7.32 3.32
N ALA A 183 21.05 -8.19 2.29
CA ALA A 183 22.09 -8.26 1.27
C ALA A 183 22.20 -6.95 0.48
N TRP A 184 21.08 -6.39 0.04
CA TRP A 184 21.02 -5.11 -0.66
C TRP A 184 21.59 -3.96 0.17
N LYS A 185 21.17 -3.84 1.44
CA LYS A 185 21.63 -2.79 2.36
C LYS A 185 23.11 -2.90 2.67
N ALA A 186 23.65 -4.11 2.77
CA ALA A 186 25.09 -4.32 2.96
C ALA A 186 25.91 -3.87 1.74
N GLY A 187 25.39 -4.04 0.53
CA GLY A 187 26.02 -3.60 -0.72
C GLY A 187 25.94 -2.09 -0.99
N GLN A 188 25.22 -1.33 -0.16
CA GLN A 188 25.12 0.14 -0.26
C GLN A 188 26.15 0.88 0.62
N LYS A 189 26.92 0.15 1.43
CA LYS A 189 28.00 0.69 2.27
C LYS A 189 29.32 0.70 1.51
#